data_AF-A0A8A4ZC14-F1
#
_entry.id   AF-A0A8A4ZC14-F1
#
_cell.length_a   1.000
_cell.length_b   1.000
_cell.length_c   1.000
_cell.angle_alpha   90.00
_cell.angle_beta   90.00
_cell.angle_gamma   90.00
#
_symmetry.space_group_name_H-M   'P 1'
#
loop_
_entity.id
_entity.type
_entity.pdbx_description
1 polymer ?
#
loop_
_entity_poly.entity_id
_entity_poly.type
_entity_poly.pdbx_seq_one_letter_code
_entity_poly.pdbx_strand_id
1 'polypeptide(L)'
;MSTIFSYGGVGVDWPKGSTWADEHELLIDTSDSTPVVLTDRIVEPPADETPGTPEGAAPVPSSAERPTKSSGTGMATQSEPTPNSYNMQGYALEWTMSPNDGDQPGDFNPNFPYYDNNCANFASQVLHAGGWTYKGGVNPYDTANWTPNLTGLAEASRTWSSAKYQYTFVDNNGYDWLPNIWDATPGNLLYTDWDPNDNPDGTIDHVMVVIYDAMGDPSGPLISQKTPNRGAIPLAQSIAYATADGKTIVWYGMQ
;
A
#
# COMPACT_ATOMS: atom_id res chain seq x y z
N MET A 1 27.46 22.09 11.79
CA MET A 1 26.09 22.61 11.96
C MET A 1 25.23 21.62 11.23
N SER A 2 24.15 21.11 11.82
CA SER A 2 23.29 20.13 11.16
C SER A 2 21.99 20.79 10.69
N THR A 3 21.52 20.37 9.51
CA THR A 3 20.28 20.84 8.89
C THR A 3 19.46 19.63 8.44
N ILE A 4 18.14 19.69 8.65
CA ILE A 4 17.18 18.70 8.14
C ILE A 4 16.68 19.19 6.78
N PHE A 5 16.67 18.30 5.80
CA PHE A 5 16.11 18.54 4.47
C PHE A 5 15.08 17.47 4.16
N SER A 6 13.89 17.88 3.75
CA SER A 6 12.96 16.99 3.07
C SER A 6 13.34 16.92 1.59
N TYR A 7 13.58 15.72 1.07
CA TYR A 7 13.81 15.48 -0.35
C TYR A 7 12.91 14.34 -0.82
N GLY A 8 12.12 14.60 -1.86
CA GLY A 8 11.48 13.59 -2.69
C GLY A 8 11.97 13.80 -4.12
N GLY A 9 12.42 12.75 -4.80
CA GLY A 9 13.01 12.91 -6.13
C GLY A 9 13.32 11.64 -6.89
N VAL A 10 13.10 11.74 -8.20
CA VAL A 10 13.23 10.69 -9.21
C VAL A 10 14.69 10.29 -9.40
N GLY A 11 15.08 9.10 -8.94
CA GLY A 11 16.37 8.50 -9.28
C GLY A 11 16.32 7.82 -10.64
N VAL A 12 16.73 8.51 -11.72
CA VAL A 12 16.70 7.95 -13.10
C VAL A 12 17.81 6.93 -13.42
N ASP A 13 18.73 6.62 -12.51
CA ASP A 13 19.83 5.70 -12.80
C ASP A 13 20.00 4.57 -11.77
N TRP A 14 19.65 3.38 -12.26
CA TRP A 14 20.02 2.02 -11.85
C TRP A 14 19.21 1.33 -10.72
N PRO A 15 18.50 0.21 -11.01
CA PRO A 15 18.33 -0.39 -12.33
C PRO A 15 17.47 0.52 -13.23
N LYS A 16 17.83 0.55 -14.52
CA LYS A 16 17.25 1.41 -15.54
C LYS A 16 15.73 1.18 -15.62
N GLY A 17 14.94 2.23 -15.37
CA GLY A 17 13.46 2.17 -15.38
C GLY A 17 12.80 2.24 -14.00
N SER A 18 13.58 2.37 -12.93
CA SER A 18 13.03 2.59 -11.58
C SER A 18 12.75 4.07 -11.36
N THR A 19 11.52 4.43 -11.02
CA THR A 19 11.17 5.77 -10.52
C THR A 19 10.86 5.64 -9.03
N TRP A 20 11.77 6.15 -8.20
CA TRP A 20 11.58 6.24 -6.75
C TRP A 20 10.97 7.61 -6.44
N ALA A 21 9.91 7.63 -5.64
CA ALA A 21 9.30 8.88 -5.21
C ALA A 21 8.71 8.74 -3.81
N ASP A 22 9.53 8.31 -2.86
CA ASP A 22 9.27 8.46 -1.44
C ASP A 22 9.75 9.83 -0.93
N GLU A 23 9.15 10.30 0.17
CA GLU A 23 9.61 11.47 0.89
C GLU A 23 10.63 11.06 1.95
N HIS A 24 11.79 11.71 1.95
CA HIS A 24 12.87 11.44 2.89
C HIS A 24 13.21 12.67 3.74
N GLU A 25 13.40 12.48 5.04
CA GLU A 25 14.06 13.42 5.95
C GLU A 25 15.56 13.08 6.06
N LEU A 26 16.39 13.93 5.45
CA LEU A 26 17.84 13.82 5.50
C LEU A 26 18.39 14.76 6.58
N LEU A 27 19.10 14.21 7.56
CA LEU A 27 19.94 14.98 8.47
C LEU A 27 21.34 15.06 7.87
N ILE A 28 21.81 16.26 7.53
CA ILE A 28 23.12 16.47 6.93
C ILE A 28 24.00 17.27 7.89
N ASP A 29 25.23 16.81 8.14
CA ASP A 29 26.25 17.64 8.77
C ASP A 29 27.00 18.45 7.70
N THR A 30 26.93 19.78 7.84
CA THR A 30 27.61 20.73 6.97
C THR A 30 28.76 21.43 7.72
N SER A 31 29.28 20.84 8.80
CA SER A 31 30.39 21.39 9.59
C SER A 31 31.71 21.47 8.79
N ASP A 32 31.92 20.52 7.88
CA ASP A 32 33.08 20.44 7.00
C ASP A 32 32.76 20.90 5.56
N SER A 33 33.81 21.07 4.75
CA SER A 33 33.69 21.46 3.34
C SER A 33 32.97 20.42 2.46
N THR A 34 32.78 19.21 2.97
CA THR A 34 32.04 18.13 2.31
C THR A 34 30.86 17.76 3.20
N PRO A 35 29.61 18.06 2.79
CA PRO A 35 28.43 17.66 3.56
C PRO A 35 28.35 16.13 3.68
N VAL A 36 28.03 15.64 4.86
CA VAL A 36 27.87 14.20 5.13
C VAL A 36 26.43 13.96 5.57
N VAL A 37 25.76 12.98 4.95
CA VAL A 37 24.44 12.51 5.41
C VAL A 37 24.64 11.72 6.70
N LEU A 38 24.07 12.22 7.79
CA LEU A 38 24.08 11.59 9.11
C LEU A 38 22.92 10.61 9.26
N THR A 39 21.76 10.97 8.73
CA THR A 39 20.54 10.16 8.78
C THR A 39 19.75 10.34 7.50
N ASP A 40 19.10 9.26 7.07
CA ASP A 40 18.12 9.22 6.00
C ASP A 40 16.92 8.43 6.52
N ARG A 41 15.74 9.06 6.59
CA ARG A 41 14.51 8.47 7.12
C ARG A 41 13.37 8.68 6.14
N ILE A 42 12.52 7.69 5.98
CA ILE A 42 11.32 7.87 5.18
C ILE A 42 10.26 8.57 6.01
N VAL A 43 9.58 9.54 5.39
CA VAL A 43 8.42 10.21 5.97
C VAL A 43 7.19 9.38 5.66
N GLU A 44 6.71 8.68 6.68
CA GLU A 44 5.44 7.96 6.63
C GLU A 44 4.30 8.91 7.02
N PRO A 45 3.09 8.72 6.48
CA PRO A 45 1.94 9.48 6.92
C PRO A 45 1.56 9.21 8.38
N PRO A 46 0.75 10.11 8.98
CA PRO A 46 0.17 9.86 10.28
C PRO A 46 -0.65 8.56 10.31
N ALA A 47 -0.72 7.96 11.49
CA ALA A 47 -1.49 6.75 11.78
C ALA A 47 -2.95 6.88 11.30
N ASP A 48 -3.53 5.77 10.85
CA ASP A 48 -4.99 5.69 10.69
C ASP A 48 -5.67 5.57 12.07
N GLU A 49 -6.07 6.71 12.63
CA GLU A 49 -6.74 6.83 13.94
C GLU A 49 -8.20 6.32 13.96
N THR A 50 -8.72 5.74 12.87
CA THR A 50 -10.09 5.22 12.88
C THR A 50 -10.26 4.09 13.92
N PRO A 51 -11.40 3.96 14.60
CA PRO A 51 -11.62 2.85 15.53
C PRO A 51 -11.53 1.49 14.81
N GLY A 52 -11.03 0.45 15.47
CA GLY A 52 -10.94 -0.91 14.90
C GLY A 52 -12.28 -1.47 14.40
N THR A 53 -12.21 -2.45 13.50
CA THR A 53 -13.38 -3.07 12.85
C THR A 53 -14.18 -3.94 13.84
N PRO A 54 -15.45 -3.62 14.12
CA PRO A 54 -16.24 -4.41 15.10
C PRO A 54 -16.66 -5.79 14.59
N GLU A 55 -16.66 -6.01 13.27
CA GLU A 55 -17.29 -7.17 12.61
C GLU A 55 -16.32 -8.04 11.79
N GLY A 56 -15.03 -7.70 11.76
CA GLY A 56 -14.03 -8.42 10.97
C GLY A 56 -13.46 -9.65 11.69
N ALA A 57 -13.19 -10.72 10.93
CA ALA A 57 -12.33 -11.79 11.42
C ALA A 57 -10.93 -11.23 11.74
N ALA A 58 -10.25 -11.81 12.74
CA ALA A 58 -8.88 -11.42 13.05
C ALA A 58 -7.99 -11.67 11.82
N PRO A 59 -7.22 -10.68 11.34
CA PRO A 59 -6.34 -10.84 10.19
C PRO A 59 -5.38 -12.02 10.39
N VAL A 60 -5.13 -12.79 9.32
CA VAL A 60 -4.26 -13.97 9.37
C VAL A 60 -2.87 -13.60 8.83
N PRO A 61 -1.81 -13.64 9.67
CA PRO A 61 -0.47 -13.25 9.22
C PRO A 61 0.04 -14.12 8.08
N SER A 62 0.70 -13.47 7.13
CA SER A 62 1.40 -14.08 6.01
C SER A 62 2.89 -14.19 6.31
N SER A 63 3.52 -15.24 5.81
CA SER A 63 4.96 -15.40 5.96
C SER A 63 5.71 -14.37 5.10
N ALA A 64 6.75 -13.78 5.70
CA ALA A 64 7.78 -13.00 5.00
C ALA A 64 9.07 -13.80 4.78
N GLU A 65 9.10 -15.09 5.13
CA GLU A 65 10.24 -15.96 4.83
C GLU A 65 10.24 -16.32 3.33
N ARG A 66 11.40 -16.13 2.68
CA ARG A 66 11.53 -16.49 1.26
C ARG A 66 11.38 -17.99 1.06
N PRO A 67 10.40 -18.45 0.25
CA PRO A 67 10.15 -19.88 0.08
C PRO A 67 11.33 -20.55 -0.62
N THR A 68 11.65 -21.78 -0.21
CA THR A 68 12.68 -22.61 -0.86
C THR A 68 12.13 -23.49 -2.00
N LYS A 69 10.82 -23.43 -2.28
CA LYS A 69 10.05 -23.89 -3.46
C LYS A 69 8.54 -23.76 -3.13
N SER A 70 7.71 -23.25 -4.05
CA SER A 70 6.28 -22.96 -3.76
C SER A 70 5.37 -24.18 -3.92
N SER A 71 4.25 -24.18 -3.18
CA SER A 71 3.00 -24.87 -3.52
C SER A 71 1.87 -24.42 -2.60
N GLY A 72 0.77 -23.92 -3.16
CA GLY A 72 -0.50 -23.77 -2.45
C GLY A 72 -1.54 -23.01 -3.28
N THR A 73 -2.54 -23.72 -3.80
CA THR A 73 -3.71 -23.14 -4.48
C THR A 73 -4.93 -23.37 -3.59
N GLY A 74 -5.55 -22.29 -3.10
CA GLY A 74 -6.89 -22.30 -2.52
C GLY A 74 -7.94 -22.03 -3.60
N MET A 75 -9.14 -22.58 -3.45
CA MET A 75 -10.29 -22.29 -4.32
C MET A 75 -11.36 -21.55 -3.51
N ALA A 76 -11.77 -20.38 -4.01
CA ALA A 76 -12.77 -19.49 -3.44
C ALA A 76 -14.21 -19.81 -3.86
N THR A 77 -15.15 -19.37 -3.02
CA THR A 77 -16.52 -19.02 -3.40
C THR A 77 -16.63 -17.48 -3.47
N GLN A 78 -16.72 -16.90 -4.67
CA GLN A 78 -16.60 -15.45 -4.89
C GLN A 78 -17.96 -14.74 -4.95
N SER A 79 -18.10 -13.58 -4.29
CA SER A 79 -19.25 -12.67 -4.47
C SER A 79 -18.97 -11.50 -5.42
N GLU A 80 -17.72 -11.02 -5.50
CA GLU A 80 -17.23 -10.09 -6.53
C GLU A 80 -16.51 -10.87 -7.65
N PRO A 81 -16.43 -10.34 -8.88
CA PRO A 81 -15.62 -10.97 -9.91
C PRO A 81 -14.14 -10.97 -9.49
N THR A 82 -13.40 -12.00 -9.89
CA THR A 82 -11.93 -11.96 -9.86
C THR A 82 -11.47 -10.68 -10.59
N PRO A 83 -10.75 -9.77 -9.91
CA PRO A 83 -10.34 -8.50 -10.50
C PRO A 83 -9.55 -8.67 -11.81
N ASN A 84 -9.78 -7.77 -12.75
CA ASN A 84 -8.97 -7.68 -13.96
C ASN A 84 -7.61 -7.06 -13.62
N SER A 85 -6.62 -7.92 -13.37
CA SER A 85 -5.28 -7.51 -12.98
C SER A 85 -4.58 -6.61 -14.00
N TYR A 86 -4.93 -6.68 -15.29
CA TYR A 86 -4.38 -5.78 -16.31
C TYR A 86 -4.89 -4.35 -16.15
N ASN A 87 -6.19 -4.16 -15.87
CA ASN A 87 -6.74 -2.84 -15.59
C ASN A 87 -6.22 -2.28 -14.28
N MET A 88 -6.08 -3.13 -13.26
CA MET A 88 -5.47 -2.76 -11.98
C MET A 88 -4.04 -2.24 -12.16
N GLN A 89 -3.23 -2.98 -12.93
CA GLN A 89 -1.87 -2.56 -13.29
C GLN A 89 -1.86 -1.22 -14.01
N GLY A 90 -2.70 -1.05 -15.04
CA GLY A 90 -2.80 0.21 -15.78
C GLY A 90 -3.12 1.39 -14.87
N TYR A 91 -4.10 1.23 -13.99
CA TYR A 91 -4.49 2.27 -13.04
C TYR A 91 -3.38 2.57 -12.01
N ALA A 92 -2.78 1.53 -11.43
CA ALA A 92 -1.73 1.69 -10.44
C ALA A 92 -0.52 2.43 -11.02
N LEU A 93 -0.09 2.06 -12.23
CA LEU A 93 1.01 2.73 -12.92
C LEU A 93 0.66 4.17 -13.27
N GLU A 94 -0.54 4.45 -13.77
CA GLU A 94 -0.97 5.81 -14.11
C GLU A 94 -0.89 6.76 -12.90
N TRP A 95 -1.26 6.29 -11.72
CA TRP A 95 -1.35 7.11 -10.50
C TRP A 95 -0.16 6.98 -9.56
N THR A 96 0.88 6.23 -9.89
CA THR A 96 2.10 6.16 -9.07
C THR A 96 3.39 6.46 -9.84
N MET A 97 3.31 6.62 -11.17
CA MET A 97 4.41 6.96 -12.05
C MET A 97 4.24 8.39 -12.59
N SER A 98 5.33 8.97 -13.11
CA SER A 98 5.31 10.30 -13.71
C SER A 98 4.20 10.43 -14.78
N PRO A 99 3.39 11.51 -14.74
CA PRO A 99 3.57 12.73 -13.95
C PRO A 99 2.94 12.72 -12.55
N ASN A 100 2.33 11.61 -12.11
CA ASN A 100 1.57 11.49 -10.86
C ASN A 100 2.39 10.80 -9.75
N ASP A 101 3.71 10.86 -9.83
CA ASP A 101 4.64 10.18 -8.92
C ASP A 101 4.88 10.93 -7.60
N GLY A 102 4.23 12.07 -7.37
CA GLY A 102 4.33 12.77 -6.08
C GLY A 102 3.24 12.39 -5.07
N ASP A 103 3.32 13.06 -3.91
CA ASP A 103 2.36 12.98 -2.80
C ASP A 103 1.59 14.30 -2.59
N GLN A 104 1.65 15.23 -3.56
CA GLN A 104 0.82 16.44 -3.51
C GLN A 104 -0.60 16.14 -4.01
N PRO A 105 -1.63 16.89 -3.58
CA PRO A 105 -3.01 16.64 -4.03
C PRO A 105 -3.21 16.58 -5.55
N GLY A 106 -2.35 17.24 -6.34
CA GLY A 106 -2.37 17.20 -7.80
C GLY A 106 -1.88 15.89 -8.43
N ASP A 107 -1.18 15.06 -7.67
CA ASP A 107 -0.61 13.77 -8.10
C ASP A 107 -1.58 12.60 -7.87
N PHE A 108 -2.79 12.89 -7.38
CA PHE A 108 -3.84 11.90 -7.11
C PHE A 108 -4.99 12.06 -8.09
N ASN A 109 -5.77 10.99 -8.24
CA ASN A 109 -6.92 11.01 -9.14
C ASN A 109 -7.98 12.01 -8.67
N PRO A 110 -8.25 13.10 -9.42
CA PRO A 110 -9.17 14.14 -9.00
C PRO A 110 -10.64 13.70 -8.98
N ASN A 111 -10.95 12.52 -9.52
CA ASN A 111 -12.31 11.94 -9.46
C ASN A 111 -12.64 11.34 -8.09
N PHE A 112 -11.66 11.20 -7.20
CA PHE A 112 -11.82 10.61 -5.88
C PHE A 112 -11.41 11.60 -4.78
N PRO A 113 -11.91 11.42 -3.55
CA PRO A 113 -11.47 12.23 -2.42
C PRO A 113 -9.96 12.08 -2.18
N TYR A 114 -9.33 13.17 -1.76
CA TYR A 114 -7.94 13.19 -1.29
C TYR A 114 -7.90 13.03 0.23
N TYR A 115 -6.94 12.24 0.72
CA TYR A 115 -6.67 12.03 2.13
C TYR A 115 -5.16 12.12 2.36
N ASP A 116 -4.76 12.61 3.54
CA ASP A 116 -3.34 12.65 3.91
C ASP A 116 -2.75 11.24 4.02
N ASN A 117 -3.51 10.24 4.50
CA ASN A 117 -3.20 8.81 4.37
C ASN A 117 -4.08 8.20 3.27
N ASN A 118 -3.47 7.87 2.13
CA ASN A 118 -4.21 7.57 0.91
C ASN A 118 -4.03 6.12 0.41
N CYS A 119 -3.33 5.27 1.16
CA CYS A 119 -3.00 3.90 0.75
C CYS A 119 -4.24 3.07 0.39
N ALA A 120 -5.23 3.03 1.30
CA ALA A 120 -6.46 2.25 1.12
C ALA A 120 -7.38 2.87 0.06
N ASN A 121 -7.49 4.20 0.01
CA ASN A 121 -8.23 4.88 -1.05
C ASN A 121 -7.64 4.55 -2.43
N PHE A 122 -6.31 4.60 -2.58
CA PHE A 122 -5.63 4.19 -3.80
C PHE A 122 -5.89 2.72 -4.15
N ALA A 123 -5.70 1.78 -3.20
CA ALA A 123 -5.98 0.37 -3.43
C ALA A 123 -7.45 0.11 -3.81
N SER A 124 -8.40 0.83 -3.20
CA SER A 124 -9.83 0.74 -3.56
C SER A 124 -10.09 1.21 -4.99
N GLN A 125 -9.45 2.30 -5.41
CA GLN A 125 -9.54 2.78 -6.80
C GLN A 125 -8.95 1.77 -7.79
N VAL A 126 -7.85 1.12 -7.43
CA VAL A 126 -7.24 0.05 -8.24
C VAL A 126 -8.19 -1.14 -8.38
N LEU A 127 -8.79 -1.62 -7.28
CA LEU A 127 -9.82 -2.67 -7.31
C LEU A 127 -11.02 -2.27 -8.19
N HIS A 128 -11.47 -1.02 -8.08
CA HIS A 128 -12.57 -0.50 -8.89
C HIS A 128 -12.22 -0.48 -10.38
N ALA A 129 -11.02 -0.04 -10.75
CA ALA A 129 -10.52 -0.13 -12.13
C ALA A 129 -10.41 -1.59 -12.62
N GLY A 130 -10.09 -2.51 -11.70
CA GLY A 130 -10.14 -3.96 -11.89
C GLY A 130 -11.55 -4.53 -12.13
N GLY A 131 -12.61 -3.74 -11.93
CA GLY A 131 -13.99 -4.12 -12.20
C GLY A 131 -14.86 -4.36 -10.97
N TRP A 132 -14.34 -4.13 -9.76
CA TRP A 132 -15.16 -4.18 -8.55
C TRP A 132 -16.18 -3.05 -8.52
N THR A 133 -17.39 -3.37 -8.09
CA THR A 133 -18.51 -2.41 -8.12
C THR A 133 -18.75 -1.78 -6.75
N TYR A 134 -19.18 -0.52 -6.74
CA TYR A 134 -19.48 0.17 -5.49
C TYR A 134 -20.62 -0.50 -4.74
N LYS A 135 -20.41 -0.70 -3.43
CA LYS A 135 -21.47 -1.07 -2.48
C LYS A 135 -21.86 0.19 -1.72
N GLY A 136 -22.88 0.88 -2.22
CA GLY A 136 -23.34 2.12 -1.61
C GLY A 136 -23.98 1.89 -0.23
N GLY A 137 -24.14 2.98 0.51
CA GLY A 137 -24.82 2.99 1.80
C GLY A 137 -24.77 4.37 2.43
N VAL A 138 -25.18 4.45 3.70
CA VAL A 138 -25.21 5.70 4.48
C VAL A 138 -24.37 5.63 5.75
N ASN A 139 -23.94 4.44 6.19
CA ASN A 139 -23.16 4.29 7.41
C ASN A 139 -21.68 4.08 7.04
N PRO A 140 -20.75 4.98 7.42
CA PRO A 140 -19.34 4.81 7.10
C PRO A 140 -18.69 3.59 7.76
N TYR A 141 -19.22 3.12 8.89
CA TYR A 141 -18.65 2.01 9.66
C TYR A 141 -19.25 0.64 9.30
N ASP A 142 -20.26 0.60 8.44
CA ASP A 142 -20.84 -0.66 7.96
C ASP A 142 -19.87 -1.33 6.99
N THR A 143 -19.42 -2.53 7.37
CA THR A 143 -18.42 -3.29 6.64
C THR A 143 -18.91 -3.84 5.30
N ALA A 144 -20.22 -3.77 5.01
CA ALA A 144 -20.79 -4.12 3.72
C ALA A 144 -20.77 -2.96 2.70
N ASN A 145 -20.65 -1.71 3.18
CA ASN A 145 -20.50 -0.56 2.29
C ASN A 145 -19.07 -0.55 1.74
N TRP A 146 -18.87 -0.11 0.51
CA TRP A 146 -17.59 0.14 -0.16
C TRP A 146 -17.80 1.14 -1.28
N THR A 147 -17.56 2.42 -0.98
CA THR A 147 -17.82 3.52 -1.90
C THR A 147 -16.94 4.74 -1.55
N PRO A 148 -16.46 5.50 -2.55
CA PRO A 148 -15.80 6.79 -2.32
C PRO A 148 -16.76 7.88 -1.84
N ASN A 149 -18.07 7.64 -1.92
CA ASN A 149 -19.09 8.62 -1.60
C ASN A 149 -20.36 7.93 -1.07
N LEU A 150 -20.55 7.99 0.24
CA LEU A 150 -21.76 7.55 0.94
C LEU A 150 -22.90 8.51 0.65
N THR A 151 -24.09 7.93 0.54
CA THR A 151 -25.30 8.69 0.25
C THR A 151 -25.60 9.65 1.41
N GLY A 152 -25.61 10.94 1.12
CA GLY A 152 -26.00 11.99 2.08
C GLY A 152 -24.90 12.46 3.04
N LEU A 153 -23.70 11.85 3.02
CA LEU A 153 -22.59 12.24 3.89
C LEU A 153 -21.41 12.89 3.15
N ALA A 154 -21.34 12.76 1.82
CA ALA A 154 -20.24 13.28 1.00
C ALA A 154 -18.85 12.82 1.48
N GLU A 155 -18.79 11.61 2.06
CA GLU A 155 -17.57 10.98 2.59
C GLU A 155 -17.48 9.53 2.12
N ALA A 156 -16.27 8.98 2.07
CA ALA A 156 -16.09 7.56 1.74
C ALA A 156 -16.50 6.64 2.90
N SER A 157 -16.84 5.39 2.59
CA SER A 157 -16.94 4.34 3.61
C SER A 157 -15.55 4.03 4.19
N ARG A 158 -15.49 3.54 5.43
CA ARG A 158 -14.21 3.15 6.05
C ARG A 158 -13.54 2.03 5.27
N THR A 159 -14.30 1.07 4.78
CA THR A 159 -13.82 0.00 3.88
C THR A 159 -13.20 0.51 2.57
N TRP A 160 -13.51 1.74 2.16
CA TRP A 160 -12.91 2.36 0.98
C TRP A 160 -11.60 3.07 1.33
N SER A 161 -11.54 3.77 2.46
CA SER A 161 -10.44 4.71 2.78
C SER A 161 -9.53 4.30 3.95
N SER A 162 -9.82 3.20 4.66
CA SER A 162 -9.04 2.72 5.82
C SER A 162 -8.54 1.30 5.57
N ALA A 163 -7.25 1.06 5.76
CA ALA A 163 -6.61 -0.21 5.40
C ALA A 163 -7.19 -1.41 6.19
N LYS A 164 -7.41 -1.26 7.50
CA LYS A 164 -8.02 -2.31 8.35
C LYS A 164 -9.48 -2.62 7.99
N TYR A 165 -10.29 -1.61 7.64
CA TYR A 165 -11.66 -1.86 7.17
C TYR A 165 -11.65 -2.45 5.76
N GLN A 166 -10.74 -2.01 4.90
CA GLN A 166 -10.60 -2.56 3.55
C GLN A 166 -10.21 -4.03 3.60
N TYR A 167 -9.27 -4.44 4.46
CA TYR A 167 -8.93 -5.85 4.69
C TYR A 167 -10.18 -6.68 5.00
N THR A 168 -11.00 -6.21 5.95
CA THR A 168 -12.27 -6.87 6.31
C THR A 168 -13.23 -6.94 5.13
N PHE A 169 -13.28 -5.90 4.31
CA PHE A 169 -14.13 -5.88 3.11
C PHE A 169 -13.64 -6.89 2.07
N VAL A 170 -12.35 -6.90 1.71
CA VAL A 170 -11.82 -7.77 0.65
C VAL A 170 -11.92 -9.25 1.03
N ASP A 171 -11.64 -9.59 2.29
CA ASP A 171 -11.79 -10.94 2.88
C ASP A 171 -13.24 -11.44 2.75
N ASN A 172 -14.21 -10.57 3.00
CA ASN A 172 -15.62 -10.92 2.91
C ASN A 172 -16.18 -10.97 1.48
N ASN A 173 -15.47 -10.42 0.48
CA ASN A 173 -16.10 -10.11 -0.82
C ASN A 173 -15.43 -10.70 -2.06
N GLY A 174 -14.23 -11.26 -1.97
CA GLY A 174 -13.68 -11.99 -3.11
C GLY A 174 -12.22 -12.38 -3.06
N TYR A 175 -11.47 -11.93 -2.06
CA TYR A 175 -10.08 -12.31 -1.89
C TYR A 175 -9.94 -13.40 -0.83
N ASP A 176 -9.04 -14.34 -1.05
CA ASP A 176 -8.60 -15.33 -0.06
C ASP A 176 -7.29 -14.89 0.61
N TRP A 177 -6.97 -15.47 1.75
CA TRP A 177 -5.67 -15.30 2.39
C TRP A 177 -4.52 -15.80 1.48
N LEU A 178 -3.47 -14.98 1.35
CA LEU A 178 -2.20 -15.33 0.70
C LEU A 178 -1.17 -15.77 1.77
N PRO A 179 -0.75 -17.04 1.82
CA PRO A 179 0.12 -17.53 2.90
C PRO A 179 1.52 -16.92 2.94
N ASN A 180 2.03 -16.46 1.80
CA ASN A 180 3.39 -15.94 1.67
C ASN A 180 3.42 -14.76 0.70
N ILE A 181 3.93 -13.62 1.16
CA ILE A 181 3.96 -12.38 0.37
C ILE A 181 4.85 -12.47 -0.87
N TRP A 182 5.82 -13.39 -0.90
CA TRP A 182 6.71 -13.59 -2.03
C TRP A 182 6.04 -14.35 -3.19
N ASP A 183 4.93 -15.05 -2.91
CA ASP A 183 4.14 -15.76 -3.92
C ASP A 183 3.08 -14.85 -4.58
N ALA A 184 3.05 -13.56 -4.22
CA ALA A 184 2.04 -12.64 -4.70
C ALA A 184 2.14 -12.39 -6.21
N THR A 185 0.97 -12.25 -6.84
CA THR A 185 0.78 -12.06 -8.27
C THR A 185 -0.01 -10.78 -8.56
N PRO A 186 -0.02 -10.27 -9.81
CA PRO A 186 -0.70 -9.03 -10.13
C PRO A 186 -2.17 -9.03 -9.72
N GLY A 187 -2.56 -8.00 -8.97
CA GLY A 187 -3.90 -7.84 -8.39
C GLY A 187 -4.00 -8.27 -6.94
N ASN A 188 -3.03 -8.99 -6.38
CA ASN A 188 -3.01 -9.28 -4.95
C ASN A 188 -2.76 -8.00 -4.14
N LEU A 189 -3.22 -8.00 -2.89
CA LEU A 189 -3.02 -6.90 -1.95
C LEU A 189 -2.13 -7.37 -0.82
N LEU A 190 -1.17 -6.53 -0.43
CA LEU A 190 -0.29 -6.78 0.71
C LEU A 190 -0.54 -5.71 1.76
N TYR A 191 -1.16 -6.10 2.87
CA TYR A 191 -1.38 -5.25 4.01
C TYR A 191 -0.24 -5.40 5.01
N THR A 192 0.06 -4.33 5.74
CA THR A 192 1.09 -4.33 6.79
C THR A 192 0.59 -3.69 8.07
N ASP A 193 0.99 -4.29 9.18
CA ASP A 193 0.97 -3.74 10.53
C ASP A 193 2.43 -3.54 10.92
N TRP A 194 2.82 -2.28 11.05
CA TRP A 194 4.19 -1.90 11.40
C TRP A 194 4.25 -0.85 12.50
N ASP A 195 3.10 -0.30 12.92
CA ASP A 195 2.87 0.84 13.81
C ASP A 195 3.73 2.08 13.46
N PRO A 196 3.15 3.27 13.30
CA PRO A 196 3.94 4.50 13.26
C PRO A 196 4.81 4.75 14.50
N ASN A 197 4.59 4.05 15.62
CA ASN A 197 5.41 4.07 16.85
C ASN A 197 6.42 2.91 16.97
N ASP A 198 6.88 2.38 15.84
CA ASP A 198 7.99 1.43 15.68
C ASP A 198 7.69 -0.05 16.02
N ASN A 199 6.51 -0.42 16.54
CA ASN A 199 6.17 -1.81 16.89
C ASN A 199 4.73 -2.21 16.55
N PRO A 200 4.49 -3.32 15.82
CA PRO A 200 3.15 -3.78 15.46
C PRO A 200 2.17 -3.83 16.65
N ASP A 201 1.00 -3.23 16.49
CA ASP A 201 -0.02 -3.11 17.55
C ASP A 201 -1.21 -4.08 17.35
N GLY A 202 -1.18 -4.88 16.28
CA GLY A 202 -2.25 -5.77 15.87
C GLY A 202 -3.25 -5.13 14.89
N THR A 203 -3.01 -3.89 14.47
CA THR A 203 -3.85 -3.14 13.54
C THR A 203 -3.16 -2.96 12.20
N ILE A 204 -3.89 -3.23 11.11
CA ILE A 204 -3.37 -2.96 9.77
C ILE A 204 -3.28 -1.45 9.55
N ASP A 205 -2.07 -0.98 9.23
CA ASP A 205 -1.74 0.43 9.01
C ASP A 205 -1.74 0.82 7.53
N HIS A 206 -1.34 -0.11 6.66
CA HIS A 206 -1.03 0.22 5.27
C HIS A 206 -1.40 -0.91 4.32
N VAL A 207 -1.56 -0.56 3.05
CA VAL A 207 -1.83 -1.51 1.96
C VAL A 207 -1.07 -1.13 0.70
N MET A 208 -0.54 -2.16 0.04
CA MET A 208 0.14 -2.12 -1.24
C MET A 208 -0.59 -2.99 -2.25
N VAL A 209 -0.55 -2.58 -3.52
CA VAL A 209 -1.08 -3.38 -4.64
C VAL A 209 0.08 -4.04 -5.37
N VAL A 210 0.01 -5.34 -5.59
CA VAL A 210 0.96 -6.07 -6.45
C VAL A 210 0.60 -5.83 -7.91
N ILE A 211 1.55 -5.34 -8.70
CA ILE A 211 1.35 -5.01 -10.11
C ILE A 211 2.10 -5.96 -11.04
N TYR A 212 3.23 -6.53 -10.63
CA TYR A 212 3.95 -7.56 -11.38
C TYR A 212 4.34 -8.69 -10.43
N ASP A 213 4.25 -9.94 -10.90
CA ASP A 213 4.85 -11.06 -10.16
C ASP A 213 6.38 -10.95 -10.18
N ALA A 214 7.05 -11.78 -9.38
CA ALA A 214 8.50 -11.76 -9.29
C ALA A 214 9.21 -12.09 -10.62
N MET A 215 8.57 -12.82 -11.56
CA MET A 215 9.17 -13.30 -12.82
C MET A 215 10.54 -14.01 -12.64
N GLY A 216 10.79 -14.60 -11.47
CA GLY A 216 12.08 -15.20 -11.11
C GLY A 216 13.14 -14.21 -10.58
N ASP A 217 12.82 -12.94 -10.44
CA ASP A 217 13.63 -11.93 -9.78
C ASP A 217 13.69 -12.20 -8.27
N PRO A 218 14.90 -12.35 -7.68
CA PRO A 218 15.04 -12.52 -6.24
C PRO A 218 14.54 -11.30 -5.45
N SER A 219 14.29 -10.15 -6.05
CA SER A 219 13.73 -8.96 -5.38
C SER A 219 12.22 -9.09 -5.09
N GLY A 220 11.58 -10.13 -5.64
CA GLY A 220 10.17 -10.42 -5.41
C GLY A 220 9.24 -9.66 -6.35
N PRO A 221 7.92 -9.75 -6.11
CA PRO A 221 6.92 -9.03 -6.91
C PRO A 221 7.11 -7.51 -6.84
N LEU A 222 6.60 -6.80 -7.84
CA LEU A 222 6.59 -5.33 -7.85
C LEU A 222 5.27 -4.82 -7.26
N ILE A 223 5.38 -3.82 -6.39
CA ILE A 223 4.26 -3.20 -5.68
C ILE A 223 4.12 -1.73 -6.05
N SER A 224 2.90 -1.23 -5.94
CA SER A 224 2.59 0.20 -5.94
C SER A 224 1.80 0.57 -4.67
N GLN A 225 2.07 1.76 -4.14
CA GLN A 225 1.35 2.35 -3.02
C GLN A 225 1.27 3.87 -3.15
N LYS A 226 0.38 4.46 -2.35
CA LYS A 226 0.37 5.88 -2.05
C LYS A 226 0.60 6.11 -0.58
N THR A 227 1.24 7.24 -0.30
CA THR A 227 1.54 7.77 1.03
C THR A 227 2.54 6.93 1.86
N PRO A 228 3.86 7.12 1.64
CA PRO A 228 4.45 7.88 0.53
C PRO A 228 4.28 7.14 -0.80
N ASN A 229 4.31 7.86 -1.92
CA ASN A 229 4.17 7.27 -3.25
C ASN A 229 5.31 6.27 -3.52
N ARG A 230 4.99 5.07 -3.98
CA ARG A 230 5.99 4.16 -4.54
C ARG A 230 5.38 3.50 -5.76
N GLY A 231 5.96 3.73 -6.93
CA GLY A 231 5.48 3.19 -8.20
C GLY A 231 6.33 2.03 -8.67
N ALA A 232 5.73 0.85 -8.81
CA ALA A 232 6.36 -0.34 -9.40
C ALA A 232 7.70 -0.76 -8.76
N ILE A 233 7.83 -0.61 -7.44
CA ILE A 233 9.08 -0.96 -6.74
C ILE A 233 9.11 -2.43 -6.33
N PRO A 234 10.29 -3.07 -6.21
CA PRO A 234 10.38 -4.43 -5.68
C PRO A 234 9.91 -4.51 -4.23
N LEU A 235 9.17 -5.57 -3.88
CA LEU A 235 8.73 -5.83 -2.50
C LEU A 235 9.93 -5.89 -1.53
N ALA A 236 11.03 -6.50 -1.93
CA ALA A 236 12.25 -6.53 -1.11
C ALA A 236 12.78 -5.13 -0.78
N GLN A 237 12.60 -4.18 -1.68
CA GLN A 237 13.01 -2.80 -1.44
C GLN A 237 12.08 -2.09 -0.45
N SER A 238 10.77 -2.30 -0.56
CA SER A 238 9.81 -1.80 0.44
C SER A 238 10.11 -2.36 1.83
N ILE A 239 10.51 -3.63 1.93
CA ILE A 239 10.94 -4.24 3.21
C ILE A 239 12.23 -3.61 3.72
N ALA A 240 13.22 -3.39 2.84
CA ALA A 240 14.50 -2.79 3.22
C ALA A 240 14.32 -1.38 3.78
N TYR A 241 13.43 -0.59 3.19
CA TYR A 241 13.02 0.73 3.65
C TYR A 241 12.46 0.71 5.08
N ALA A 242 11.40 -0.05 5.32
CA ALA A 242 10.83 -0.16 6.66
C ALA A 242 11.83 -0.72 7.69
N THR A 243 12.71 -1.65 7.29
CA THR A 243 13.74 -2.21 8.19
C THR A 243 14.82 -1.17 8.52
N ALA A 244 15.21 -0.30 7.58
CA ALA A 244 16.20 0.75 7.80
C ALA A 244 15.72 1.77 8.84
N ASP A 245 14.40 2.00 8.90
CA ASP A 245 13.76 2.84 9.92
C ASP A 245 13.55 2.13 11.27
N GLY A 246 13.99 0.87 11.39
CA GLY A 246 13.89 0.08 12.62
C GLY A 246 12.52 -0.55 12.87
N LYS A 247 11.61 -0.55 11.87
CA LYS A 247 10.26 -1.10 12.01
C LYS A 247 10.29 -2.62 12.00
N THR A 248 9.44 -3.21 12.82
CA THR A 248 9.02 -4.62 12.69
C THR A 248 7.75 -4.66 11.86
N ILE A 249 7.63 -5.61 10.93
CA ILE A 249 6.50 -5.68 10.00
C ILE A 249 5.78 -7.01 10.15
N VAL A 250 4.47 -6.96 10.40
CA VAL A 250 3.57 -8.09 10.22
C VAL A 250 2.81 -7.91 8.91
N TRP A 251 2.77 -8.96 8.10
CA TRP A 251 2.18 -8.93 6.78
C TRP A 251 0.84 -9.66 6.75
N TYR A 252 -0.11 -9.15 5.99
CA TYR A 252 -1.38 -9.82 5.70
C TYR A 252 -1.65 -9.73 4.19
N GLY A 253 -1.36 -10.80 3.46
CA GLY A 253 -1.57 -10.88 2.03
C GLY A 253 -2.97 -11.41 1.70
N MET A 254 -3.55 -10.88 0.62
CA MET A 254 -4.86 -11.27 0.09
C MET A 254 -4.75 -11.51 -1.42
N GLN A 255 -5.41 -12.54 -1.96
CA GLN A 255 -5.32 -12.97 -3.37
C GLN A 255 -6.65 -13.25 -4.06
#